data_AF-A0AAJ3KN50-F1
#
_entry.id   AF-A0AAJ3KN50-F1
#
_cell.length_a   1.000
_cell.length_b   1.000
_cell.length_c   1.000
_cell.angle_alpha   90.00
_cell.angle_beta   90.00
_cell.angle_gamma   90.00
#
_symmetry.space_group_name_H-M   'P 1'
#
loop_
_entity.id
_entity.type
_entity.pdbx_description
1 polymer ?
#
loop_
_entity_poly.entity_id
_entity_poly.type
_entity_poly.pdbx_seq_one_letter_code
_entity_poly.pdbx_strand_id
1 'polypeptide(L)'
;MQLRDVLGEELFGQVDAKIQEHNNGIEDKLKHVRFVDLSDGGYISKEKYQSLETRANGLETQLGEANTTIKSYKDMDIDGIKQSAADWEKKYNEDTKALNDQIESDRKMFAAERFLDTQKIKSPLSRKTILHEFLEQKMEFKDGAFVGADEYMKGVKEKYPDEFEQEEPDGGKKTWVRGTHGTYRPETKSEEEAYLTRKYGNNKYAK
;
A
#
# COMPACT_ATOMS: atom_id res chain seq x y z
N MET A 1 68.57 -38.41 11.27
CA MET A 1 69.44 -39.53 11.67
C MET A 1 68.54 -40.75 11.73
N GLN A 2 68.82 -41.81 10.97
CA GLN A 2 67.89 -42.95 10.90
C GLN A 2 68.09 -43.88 12.09
N LEU A 3 67.03 -44.56 12.53
CA LEU A 3 67.11 -45.53 13.63
C LEU A 3 68.15 -46.62 13.37
N ARG A 4 68.28 -47.04 12.10
CA ARG A 4 69.30 -48.00 11.66
C ARG A 4 70.73 -47.49 11.88
N ASP A 5 70.98 -46.20 11.66
CA ASP A 5 72.31 -45.59 11.85
C ASP A 5 72.74 -45.59 13.32
N VAL A 6 71.77 -45.52 14.25
CA VAL A 6 72.02 -45.49 15.70
C VAL A 6 72.19 -46.89 16.28
N LEU A 7 71.41 -47.86 15.81
CA LEU A 7 71.41 -49.23 16.35
C LEU A 7 72.47 -50.13 15.70
N GLY A 8 72.89 -49.84 14.46
CA GLY A 8 73.71 -50.74 13.65
C GLY A 8 72.91 -51.94 13.10
N GLU A 9 73.47 -52.62 12.09
CA GLU A 9 72.76 -53.68 11.34
C GLU A 9 72.27 -54.84 12.21
N GLU A 10 73.11 -55.31 13.15
CA GLU A 10 72.80 -56.48 13.97
C GLU A 10 71.62 -56.23 14.93
N LEU A 11 71.66 -55.13 15.69
CA LEU A 11 70.61 -54.80 16.66
C LEU A 11 69.34 -54.34 15.96
N PHE A 12 69.45 -53.57 14.87
CA PHE A 12 68.30 -53.19 14.05
C PHE A 12 67.59 -54.42 13.49
N GLY A 13 68.33 -55.40 12.95
CA GLY A 13 67.76 -56.65 12.43
C GLY A 13 66.99 -57.44 13.49
N GLN A 14 67.51 -57.50 14.73
CA GLN A 14 66.79 -58.14 15.85
C GLN A 14 65.49 -57.41 16.20
N VAL A 15 65.49 -56.07 16.21
CA VAL A 15 64.31 -55.25 16.50
C VAL A 15 63.26 -55.39 15.39
N ASP A 16 63.67 -55.34 14.12
CA ASP A 16 62.76 -55.50 12.98
C ASP A 16 62.10 -56.89 12.97
N ALA A 17 62.88 -57.96 13.20
CA ALA A 17 62.36 -59.32 13.30
C ALA A 17 61.28 -59.46 14.39
N LYS A 18 61.47 -58.83 15.55
CA LYS A 18 60.49 -58.85 16.64
C LYS A 18 59.21 -58.08 16.32
N ILE A 19 59.31 -56.97 15.59
CA ILE A 19 58.14 -56.23 15.12
C ILE A 19 57.36 -57.03 14.08
N GLN A 20 58.05 -57.68 13.15
CA GLN A 20 57.42 -58.55 12.17
C GLN A 20 56.72 -59.73 12.86
N GLU A 21 57.36 -60.37 13.85
CA GLU A 21 56.77 -61.44 14.67
C GLU A 21 55.49 -60.96 15.38
N HIS A 22 55.52 -59.78 16.01
CA HIS A 22 54.34 -59.21 16.68
C HIS A 22 53.21 -58.86 15.71
N ASN A 23 53.54 -58.31 14.55
CA ASN A 23 52.55 -57.91 13.55
C ASN A 23 51.98 -59.12 12.76
N ASN A 24 52.68 -60.26 12.78
CA ASN A 24 52.26 -61.47 12.09
C ASN A 24 50.96 -62.02 12.72
N GLY A 25 49.97 -62.31 11.89
CA GLY A 25 48.64 -62.75 12.34
C GLY A 25 47.70 -61.63 12.80
N ILE A 26 48.14 -60.37 12.84
CA ILE A 26 47.26 -59.21 13.07
C ILE A 26 46.70 -58.74 11.73
N GLU A 27 45.41 -58.96 11.48
CA GLU A 27 44.73 -58.53 10.25
C GLU A 27 44.52 -57.00 10.20
N ASP A 28 44.22 -56.38 11.36
CA ASP A 28 44.01 -54.94 11.47
C ASP A 28 45.34 -54.18 11.47
N LYS A 29 45.69 -53.61 10.31
CA LYS A 29 46.92 -52.83 10.12
C LYS A 29 47.04 -51.61 11.05
N LEU A 30 45.95 -51.12 11.64
CA LEU A 30 45.99 -50.04 12.64
C LEU A 30 46.59 -50.49 13.97
N LYS A 31 46.60 -51.79 14.26
CA LYS A 31 47.19 -52.38 15.47
C LYS A 31 48.66 -52.79 15.28
N HIS A 32 49.21 -52.67 14.08
CA HIS A 32 50.62 -52.97 13.82
C HIS A 32 51.55 -51.98 14.51
N VAL A 33 52.62 -52.48 15.10
CA VAL A 33 53.73 -51.67 15.60
C VAL A 33 54.60 -51.25 14.42
N ARG A 34 54.90 -49.96 14.32
CA ARG A 34 55.76 -49.37 13.27
C ARG A 34 56.58 -48.25 13.86
N PHE A 35 57.78 -48.06 13.33
CA PHE A 35 58.56 -46.86 13.58
C PHE A 35 58.23 -45.81 12.52
N VAL A 36 58.02 -44.57 12.95
CA VAL A 36 57.79 -43.42 12.08
C VAL A 36 58.64 -42.27 12.62
N ASP A 37 59.38 -41.61 11.73
CA ASP A 37 60.02 -40.34 12.05
C ASP A 37 58.96 -39.23 12.03
N LEU A 38 58.70 -38.62 13.19
CA LEU A 38 57.73 -37.54 13.34
C LEU A 38 58.29 -36.18 12.89
N SER A 39 59.61 -36.07 12.70
CA SER A 39 60.26 -34.82 12.28
C SER A 39 60.03 -34.48 10.81
N ASP A 40 59.68 -35.48 9.99
CA ASP A 40 59.31 -35.30 8.57
C ASP A 40 57.96 -34.57 8.39
N GLY A 41 57.23 -34.28 9.47
CA GLY A 41 56.02 -33.45 9.45
C GLY A 41 54.79 -34.13 8.83
N GLY A 42 54.89 -35.39 8.40
CA GLY A 42 53.79 -36.16 7.81
C GLY A 42 52.74 -36.66 8.81
N TYR A 43 52.95 -36.46 10.13
CA TYR A 43 52.01 -36.89 11.17
C TYR A 43 51.15 -35.72 11.68
N ILE A 44 49.83 -35.94 11.70
CA ILE A 44 48.86 -35.05 12.34
C ILE A 44 48.05 -35.92 13.32
N SER A 45 47.87 -35.45 14.55
CA SER A 45 47.04 -36.18 15.52
C SER A 45 45.59 -36.24 15.05
N LYS A 46 44.87 -37.29 15.45
CA LYS A 46 43.46 -37.48 15.08
C LYS A 46 42.61 -36.27 15.46
N GLU A 47 42.83 -35.71 16.64
CA GLU A 47 42.10 -34.54 17.13
C GLU A 47 42.34 -33.32 16.24
N LYS A 48 43.58 -33.10 15.80
CA LYS A 48 43.94 -31.98 14.91
C LYS A 48 43.35 -32.18 13.52
N TYR A 49 43.39 -33.41 12.98
CA TYR A 49 42.76 -33.72 11.70
C TYR A 49 41.25 -33.47 11.75
N GLN A 50 40.55 -34.02 12.75
CA GLN A 50 39.10 -33.84 12.92
C GLN A 50 38.71 -32.37 13.13
N SER A 51 39.53 -31.60 13.85
CA SER A 51 39.34 -30.17 14.03
C SER A 51 39.46 -29.41 12.70
N LEU A 52 40.50 -29.71 11.90
CA LEU A 52 40.70 -29.11 10.59
C LEU A 52 39.59 -29.48 9.60
N GLU A 53 39.18 -30.75 9.58
CA GLU A 53 38.08 -31.25 8.76
C GLU A 53 36.75 -30.57 9.12
N THR A 54 36.43 -30.49 10.41
CA THR A 54 35.23 -29.77 10.89
C THR A 54 35.26 -28.30 10.48
N ARG A 55 36.42 -27.64 10.61
CA ARG A 55 36.59 -26.24 10.21
C ARG A 55 36.47 -26.07 8.69
N ALA A 56 37.04 -26.97 7.91
CA ALA A 56 36.97 -26.93 6.45
C ALA A 56 35.51 -27.09 5.98
N ASN A 57 34.79 -28.08 6.50
CA ASN A 57 33.38 -28.32 6.19
C ASN A 57 32.51 -27.12 6.59
N GLY A 58 32.79 -26.50 7.74
CA GLY A 58 32.09 -25.28 8.18
C GLY A 58 32.35 -24.09 7.26
N LEU A 59 33.60 -23.90 6.82
CA LEU A 59 33.96 -22.84 5.87
C LEU A 59 33.35 -23.07 4.48
N GLU A 60 33.31 -24.31 4.00
CA GLU A 60 32.67 -24.67 2.73
C GLU A 60 31.17 -24.37 2.77
N THR A 61 30.50 -24.72 3.87
CA THR A 61 29.08 -24.37 4.09
C THR A 61 28.87 -22.86 4.06
N GLN A 62 29.66 -22.10 4.84
CA GLN A 62 29.56 -20.63 4.88
C GLN A 62 29.81 -20.00 3.51
N LEU A 63 30.74 -20.53 2.73
CA LEU A 63 31.04 -20.06 1.38
C LEU A 63 29.88 -20.36 0.42
N GLY A 64 29.25 -21.54 0.53
CA GLY A 64 28.05 -21.89 -0.23
C GLY A 64 26.86 -20.99 0.09
N GLU A 65 26.61 -20.75 1.37
CA GLU A 65 25.56 -19.83 1.84
C GLU A 65 25.82 -18.41 1.36
N ALA A 66 27.04 -17.89 1.55
CA ALA A 66 27.42 -16.55 1.10
C ALA A 66 27.25 -16.38 -0.42
N ASN A 67 27.66 -17.36 -1.21
CA ASN A 67 27.47 -17.33 -2.66
C ASN A 67 25.98 -17.35 -3.07
N THR A 68 25.16 -18.13 -2.36
CA THR A 68 23.71 -18.16 -2.58
C THR A 68 23.09 -16.80 -2.27
N THR A 69 23.46 -16.17 -1.15
CA THR A 69 23.00 -14.83 -0.79
C THR A 69 23.46 -13.78 -1.80
N ILE A 70 24.74 -13.79 -2.21
CA ILE A 70 25.26 -12.88 -3.24
C ILE A 70 24.48 -13.03 -4.55
N LYS A 71 24.18 -14.26 -4.96
CA LYS A 71 23.39 -14.53 -6.16
C LYS A 71 21.98 -13.96 -6.02
N SER A 72 21.34 -14.12 -4.87
CA SER A 72 20.00 -13.56 -4.64
C SER A 72 19.95 -12.04 -4.84
N TYR A 73 20.99 -11.30 -4.43
CA TYR A 73 21.06 -9.87 -4.67
C TYR A 73 21.41 -9.49 -6.11
N LYS A 74 22.19 -10.31 -6.82
CA LYS A 74 22.52 -10.08 -8.24
C LYS A 74 21.34 -10.37 -9.17
N ASP A 75 20.52 -11.36 -8.82
CA ASP A 75 19.35 -11.77 -9.58
C ASP A 75 18.13 -10.86 -9.31
N MET A 76 18.23 -9.92 -8.36
CA MET A 76 17.21 -8.90 -8.14
C MET A 76 17.10 -7.97 -9.35
N ASP A 77 15.88 -7.86 -9.89
CA ASP A 77 15.55 -6.95 -10.98
C ASP A 77 15.40 -5.50 -10.47
N ILE A 78 16.54 -4.87 -10.19
CA ILE A 78 16.59 -3.48 -9.71
C ILE A 78 15.99 -2.52 -10.74
N ASP A 79 16.17 -2.80 -12.03
CA ASP A 79 15.67 -1.94 -13.10
C ASP A 79 14.15 -2.03 -13.23
N GLY A 80 13.57 -3.24 -13.13
CA GLY A 80 12.13 -3.43 -13.06
C GLY A 80 11.49 -2.79 -11.81
N ILE A 81 12.17 -2.83 -10.66
CA ILE A 81 11.73 -2.14 -9.43
C ILE A 81 11.74 -0.62 -9.63
N LYS A 82 12.81 -0.05 -10.20
CA LYS A 82 12.90 1.39 -10.49
C LYS A 82 11.84 1.84 -11.49
N GLN A 83 11.62 1.06 -12.54
CA GLN A 83 10.59 1.35 -13.53
C GLN A 83 9.20 1.33 -12.88
N SER A 84 8.90 0.31 -12.08
CA SER A 84 7.64 0.24 -11.34
C SER A 84 7.45 1.47 -10.45
N ALA A 85 8.47 1.88 -9.70
CA ALA A 85 8.39 3.06 -8.84
C ALA A 85 8.09 4.34 -9.65
N ALA A 86 8.75 4.55 -10.79
CA ALA A 86 8.51 5.68 -11.66
C ALA A 86 7.09 5.67 -12.27
N ASP A 87 6.60 4.49 -12.69
CA ASP A 87 5.25 4.32 -13.22
C ASP A 87 4.19 4.65 -12.16
N TRP A 88 4.40 4.21 -10.92
CA TRP A 88 3.52 4.52 -9.80
C TRP A 88 3.52 6.01 -9.46
N GLU A 89 4.68 6.66 -9.44
CA GLU A 89 4.79 8.11 -9.22
C GLU A 89 4.06 8.90 -10.30
N LYS A 90 4.26 8.52 -11.57
CA LYS A 90 3.56 9.15 -12.70
C LYS A 90 2.05 8.98 -12.57
N LYS A 91 1.57 7.75 -12.35
CA LYS A 91 0.15 7.47 -12.19
C LYS A 91 -0.45 8.24 -11.03
N TYR A 92 0.23 8.29 -9.89
CA TYR A 92 -0.22 9.04 -8.73
C TYR A 92 -0.40 10.53 -9.04
N ASN A 93 0.56 11.15 -9.72
CA ASN A 93 0.50 12.56 -10.09
C ASN A 93 -0.61 12.83 -11.12
N GLU A 94 -0.77 11.96 -12.11
CA GLU A 94 -1.84 12.06 -13.12
C GLU A 94 -3.22 11.91 -12.48
N ASP A 95 -3.44 10.88 -11.67
CA ASP A 95 -4.71 10.61 -10.99
C ASP A 95 -5.05 11.74 -10.00
N THR A 96 -4.08 12.24 -9.25
CA THR A 96 -4.28 13.36 -8.31
C THR A 96 -4.67 14.63 -9.04
N LYS A 97 -4.01 14.94 -10.17
CA LYS A 97 -4.37 16.09 -11.00
C LYS A 97 -5.78 15.94 -11.57
N ALA A 98 -6.08 14.80 -12.18
CA ALA A 98 -7.40 14.54 -12.76
C ALA A 98 -8.51 14.63 -11.72
N LEU A 99 -8.29 14.10 -10.51
CA LEU A 99 -9.26 14.18 -9.42
C LEU A 99 -9.46 15.62 -8.93
N ASN A 100 -8.38 16.39 -8.78
CA ASN A 100 -8.48 17.79 -8.38
C ASN A 100 -9.21 18.63 -9.44
N ASP A 101 -8.89 18.42 -10.72
CA ASP A 101 -9.57 19.08 -11.86
C ASP A 101 -11.06 18.72 -11.87
N GLN A 102 -11.41 17.46 -11.61
CA GLN A 102 -12.81 17.01 -11.49
C GLN A 102 -13.53 17.67 -10.31
N ILE A 103 -12.90 17.70 -9.13
CA ILE A 103 -13.47 18.35 -7.94
C ILE A 103 -13.70 19.84 -8.19
N GLU A 104 -12.77 20.52 -8.85
CA GLU A 104 -12.93 21.94 -9.18
C GLU A 104 -14.07 22.16 -10.19
N SER A 105 -14.15 21.31 -11.22
CA SER A 105 -15.25 21.31 -12.18
C SER A 105 -16.60 21.11 -11.51
N ASP A 106 -16.72 20.09 -10.65
CA ASP A 106 -17.96 19.77 -9.93
C ASP A 106 -18.36 20.90 -8.98
N ARG A 107 -17.40 21.52 -8.29
CA ARG A 107 -17.65 22.69 -7.43
C ARG A 107 -18.20 23.87 -8.23
N LYS A 108 -17.60 24.18 -9.39
CA LYS A 108 -18.06 25.25 -10.27
C LYS A 108 -19.45 24.95 -10.82
N MET A 109 -19.69 23.73 -11.28
CA MET A 109 -20.99 23.31 -11.81
C MET A 109 -22.09 23.43 -10.76
N PHE A 110 -21.86 22.89 -9.57
CA PHE A 110 -22.81 22.97 -8.45
C PHE A 110 -23.11 24.43 -8.03
N ALA A 111 -22.07 25.26 -7.95
CA ALA A 111 -22.25 26.67 -7.62
C ALA A 111 -23.04 27.42 -8.70
N ALA A 112 -22.82 27.10 -9.98
CA ALA A 112 -23.52 27.72 -11.10
C ALA A 112 -25.00 27.30 -11.12
N GLU A 113 -25.28 26.01 -10.93
CA GLU A 113 -26.65 25.49 -10.81
C GLU A 113 -27.40 26.16 -9.66
N ARG A 114 -26.79 26.20 -8.46
CA ARG A 114 -27.37 26.84 -7.29
C ARG A 114 -27.61 28.33 -7.50
N PHE A 115 -26.71 29.02 -8.21
CA PHE A 115 -26.90 30.42 -8.54
C PHE A 115 -28.07 30.61 -9.50
N LEU A 116 -28.16 29.82 -10.56
CA LEU A 116 -29.25 29.90 -11.54
C LEU A 116 -30.62 29.52 -10.96
N ASP A 117 -30.66 28.63 -9.97
CA ASP A 117 -31.88 28.32 -9.21
C ASP A 117 -32.51 29.56 -8.59
N THR A 118 -31.70 30.55 -8.20
CA THR A 118 -32.20 31.82 -7.63
C THR A 118 -32.78 32.78 -8.67
N GLN A 119 -32.51 32.56 -9.97
CA GLN A 119 -32.78 33.53 -11.03
C GLN A 119 -34.19 33.45 -11.60
N LYS A 120 -35.05 32.53 -11.13
CA LYS A 120 -36.45 32.32 -11.58
C LYS A 120 -36.60 32.11 -13.09
N ILE A 121 -35.79 31.22 -13.65
CA ILE A 121 -35.86 30.83 -15.08
C ILE A 121 -37.08 29.92 -15.28
N LYS A 122 -37.95 30.25 -16.25
CA LYS A 122 -39.25 29.57 -16.46
C LYS A 122 -39.12 28.12 -16.92
N SER A 123 -38.21 27.85 -17.86
CA SER A 123 -38.12 26.58 -18.57
C SER A 123 -36.85 25.81 -18.19
N PRO A 124 -36.94 24.49 -17.93
CA PRO A 124 -35.77 23.63 -17.72
C PRO A 124 -34.77 23.64 -18.88
N LEU A 125 -35.27 23.78 -20.13
CA LEU A 125 -34.42 23.82 -21.32
C LEU A 125 -33.61 25.12 -21.38
N SER A 126 -34.26 26.25 -21.08
CA SER A 126 -33.63 27.57 -21.04
C SER A 126 -32.62 27.64 -19.91
N ARG A 127 -32.92 27.04 -18.75
CA ARG A 127 -31.97 26.89 -17.65
C ARG A 127 -30.72 26.13 -18.08
N LYS A 128 -30.86 24.99 -18.77
CA LYS A 128 -29.72 24.21 -19.25
C LYS A 128 -28.87 25.00 -20.24
N THR A 129 -29.52 25.76 -21.12
CA THR A 129 -28.83 26.61 -22.12
C THR A 129 -28.07 27.74 -21.46
N ILE A 130 -28.72 28.47 -20.55
CA ILE A 130 -28.09 29.56 -19.77
C ILE A 130 -26.95 29.03 -18.89
N LEU A 131 -27.08 27.84 -18.29
CA LEU A 131 -26.01 27.19 -17.51
C LEU A 131 -24.79 26.90 -18.38
N HIS A 132 -25.00 26.36 -19.59
CA HIS A 132 -23.91 26.10 -20.52
C HIS A 132 -23.19 27.40 -20.90
N GLU A 133 -23.92 28.42 -21.32
CA GLU A 133 -23.36 29.72 -21.68
C GLU A 133 -22.65 30.39 -20.50
N PHE A 134 -23.21 30.29 -19.29
CA PHE A 134 -22.65 30.82 -18.05
C PHE A 134 -21.29 30.18 -17.72
N LEU A 135 -21.18 28.85 -17.85
CA LEU A 135 -19.92 28.14 -17.64
C LEU A 135 -18.90 28.43 -18.74
N GLU A 136 -19.34 28.65 -19.98
CA GLU A 136 -18.48 29.04 -21.11
C GLU A 136 -17.85 30.43 -20.96
N GLN A 137 -18.47 31.34 -20.20
CA GLN A 137 -17.86 32.64 -19.89
C GLN A 137 -16.56 32.52 -19.10
N LYS A 138 -16.29 31.36 -18.46
CA LYS A 138 -15.10 31.11 -17.64
C LYS A 138 -14.86 32.23 -16.61
N MET A 139 -15.95 32.71 -16.00
CA MET A 139 -15.91 33.74 -14.96
C MET A 139 -15.03 33.30 -13.80
N GLU A 140 -14.44 34.27 -13.11
CA GLU A 140 -13.59 34.00 -11.97
C GLU A 140 -14.41 33.36 -10.84
N PHE A 141 -13.96 32.22 -10.34
CA PHE A 141 -14.60 31.49 -9.25
C PHE A 141 -13.77 31.63 -7.97
N LYS A 142 -14.31 32.33 -6.97
CA LYS A 142 -13.65 32.61 -5.68
C LYS A 142 -14.61 32.38 -4.53
N ASP A 143 -14.09 31.80 -3.45
CA ASP A 143 -14.83 31.58 -2.20
C ASP A 143 -16.20 30.87 -2.37
N GLY A 144 -16.31 30.00 -3.37
CA GLY A 144 -17.53 29.25 -3.66
C GLY A 144 -18.57 30.00 -4.51
N ALA A 145 -18.24 31.17 -5.05
CA ALA A 145 -19.11 31.99 -5.88
C ALA A 145 -18.40 32.47 -7.16
N PHE A 146 -19.20 32.80 -8.18
CA PHE A 146 -18.71 33.39 -9.43
C PHE A 146 -18.71 34.91 -9.31
N VAL A 147 -17.54 35.53 -9.48
CA VAL A 147 -17.39 36.99 -9.49
C VAL A 147 -17.99 37.52 -10.80
N GLY A 148 -18.90 38.49 -10.70
CA GLY A 148 -19.58 39.08 -11.87
C GLY A 148 -20.81 38.30 -12.37
N ALA A 149 -21.20 37.22 -11.67
CA ALA A 149 -22.36 36.40 -12.06
C ALA A 149 -23.68 37.19 -12.11
N ASP A 150 -23.90 38.11 -11.16
CA ASP A 150 -25.09 38.95 -11.14
C ASP A 150 -25.14 39.93 -12.30
N GLU A 151 -24.00 40.50 -12.70
CA GLU A 151 -23.90 41.42 -13.85
C GLU A 151 -24.16 40.67 -15.16
N TYR A 152 -23.60 39.47 -15.31
CA TYR A 152 -23.88 38.60 -16.44
C TYR A 152 -25.38 38.28 -16.54
N MET A 153 -26.01 37.84 -15.45
CA MET A 153 -27.42 37.48 -15.46
C MET A 153 -28.36 38.66 -15.72
N LYS A 154 -28.00 39.88 -15.33
CA LYS A 154 -28.75 41.08 -15.72
C LYS A 154 -28.74 41.26 -17.24
N GLY A 155 -27.59 41.13 -17.89
CA GLY A 155 -27.49 41.21 -19.35
C GLY A 155 -28.26 40.08 -20.06
N VAL A 156 -28.26 38.88 -19.50
CA VAL A 156 -29.08 37.76 -20.04
C VAL A 156 -30.58 38.05 -19.90
N LYS A 157 -31.02 38.59 -18.76
CA LYS A 157 -32.42 39.00 -18.53
C LYS A 157 -32.89 40.09 -19.49
N GLU A 158 -32.02 41.06 -19.80
CA GLU A 158 -32.32 42.12 -20.76
C GLU A 158 -32.45 41.60 -22.20
N LYS A 159 -31.59 40.66 -22.59
CA LYS A 159 -31.62 40.07 -23.94
C LYS A 159 -32.76 39.08 -24.14
N TYR A 160 -33.10 38.32 -23.10
CA TYR A 160 -34.08 37.23 -23.16
C TYR A 160 -35.13 37.34 -22.04
N PRO A 161 -35.91 38.44 -21.98
CA PRO A 161 -36.86 38.69 -20.89
C PRO A 161 -37.97 37.63 -20.79
N ASP A 162 -38.34 37.01 -21.92
CA ASP A 162 -39.40 35.99 -21.96
C ASP A 162 -39.02 34.69 -21.25
N GLU A 163 -37.71 34.41 -21.09
CA GLU A 163 -37.19 33.20 -20.45
C GLU A 163 -37.24 33.24 -18.91
N PHE A 164 -37.50 34.42 -18.34
CA PHE A 164 -37.54 34.63 -16.90
C PHE A 164 -38.97 34.94 -16.43
N GLU A 165 -39.30 34.52 -15.21
CA GLU A 165 -40.54 34.91 -14.56
C GLU A 165 -40.56 36.43 -14.37
N GLN A 166 -41.60 37.08 -14.91
CA GLN A 166 -41.85 38.49 -14.61
C GLN A 166 -42.33 38.59 -13.17
N GLU A 167 -41.83 39.58 -12.42
CA GLU A 167 -42.43 39.89 -11.12
C GLU A 167 -43.85 40.37 -11.37
N GLU A 168 -44.85 39.55 -11.05
CA GLU A 168 -46.21 40.06 -10.92
C GLU A 168 -46.16 41.21 -9.91
N PRO A 169 -46.79 42.37 -10.21
CA PRO A 169 -46.93 43.41 -9.20
C PRO A 169 -47.60 42.78 -7.98
N ASP A 170 -47.11 43.08 -6.78
CA ASP A 170 -47.59 42.54 -5.50
C ASP A 170 -49.12 42.71 -5.36
N GLY A 171 -49.84 41.78 -5.97
CA GLY A 171 -51.27 41.62 -5.87
C GLY A 171 -51.50 40.90 -4.58
N GLY A 172 -51.46 41.66 -3.48
CA GLY A 172 -51.61 41.18 -2.12
C GLY A 172 -52.58 40.00 -2.06
N LYS A 173 -52.03 38.82 -1.73
CA LYS A 173 -52.79 37.58 -1.66
C LYS A 173 -53.98 37.81 -0.72
N LYS A 174 -55.20 37.89 -1.27
CA LYS A 174 -56.41 37.92 -0.44
C LYS A 174 -56.54 36.56 0.25
N THR A 175 -56.05 36.47 1.47
CA THR A 175 -56.30 35.33 2.36
C THR A 175 -57.78 35.33 2.71
N TRP A 176 -58.58 34.59 1.95
CA TRP A 176 -59.93 34.23 2.39
C TRP A 176 -59.80 33.15 3.46
N VAL A 177 -59.74 33.58 4.73
CA VAL A 177 -59.88 32.66 5.86
C VAL A 177 -61.35 32.30 5.98
N ARG A 178 -61.74 31.12 5.48
CA ARG A 178 -63.04 30.53 5.80
C ARG A 178 -62.97 30.06 7.25
N GLY A 179 -63.57 30.81 8.18
CA GLY A 179 -63.65 30.43 9.58
C GLY A 179 -64.45 29.14 9.75
N THR A 180 -63.77 28.02 10.02
CA THR A 180 -64.41 26.79 10.48
C THR A 180 -64.52 26.83 12.00
N HIS A 181 -65.71 27.16 12.51
CA HIS A 181 -66.08 26.86 13.89
C HIS A 181 -66.27 25.34 13.98
N GLY A 182 -65.23 24.63 14.38
CA GLY A 182 -65.23 23.16 14.49
C GLY A 182 -64.19 22.73 15.50
N THR A 183 -64.67 22.31 16.67
CA THR A 183 -63.88 21.79 17.79
C THR A 183 -63.23 20.45 17.42
N TYR A 184 -62.03 20.52 16.85
CA TYR A 184 -61.09 19.41 16.87
C TYR A 184 -59.68 19.96 17.01
N ARG A 185 -59.13 19.88 18.23
CA ARG A 185 -57.70 20.01 18.47
C ARG A 185 -57.13 18.59 18.45
N PRO A 186 -56.23 18.23 17.51
CA PRO A 186 -55.54 16.96 17.62
C PRO A 186 -54.71 16.96 18.92
N GLU A 187 -54.73 15.85 19.65
CA GLU A 187 -53.89 15.69 20.83
C GLU A 187 -52.42 15.86 20.43
N THR A 188 -51.73 16.82 21.06
CA THR A 188 -50.29 16.99 20.91
C THR A 188 -49.62 15.87 21.70
N LYS A 189 -49.14 14.83 21.01
CA LYS A 189 -48.25 13.84 21.62
C LYS A 189 -46.97 14.54 22.07
N SER A 190 -46.45 14.17 23.24
CA SER A 190 -45.19 14.75 23.73
C SER A 190 -44.05 14.43 22.76
N GLU A 191 -43.02 15.27 22.72
CA GLU A 191 -41.85 15.04 21.85
C GLU A 191 -41.21 13.67 22.10
N GLU A 192 -41.25 13.20 23.35
CA GLU A 192 -40.78 11.85 23.73
C GLU A 192 -41.59 10.73 23.08
N GLU A 193 -42.93 10.82 23.06
CA GLU A 193 -43.76 9.81 22.41
C GLU A 193 -43.55 9.80 20.89
N ALA A 194 -43.38 10.98 20.28
CA ALA A 194 -43.08 11.10 18.86
C ALA A 194 -41.72 10.49 18.52
N TYR A 195 -40.71 10.70 19.38
CA TYR A 195 -39.38 10.12 19.24
C TYR A 195 -39.40 8.59 19.39
N LEU A 196 -40.06 8.07 20.43
CA LEU A 196 -40.18 6.63 20.67
C LEU A 196 -40.90 5.93 19.52
N THR A 197 -41.99 6.52 19.01
CA THR A 197 -42.73 5.96 17.86
C THR A 197 -41.86 5.95 16.60
N ARG A 198 -41.11 7.02 16.33
CA ARG A 198 -40.23 7.10 15.15
C ARG A 198 -39.07 6.09 15.22
N LYS A 199 -38.51 5.87 16.41
CA LYS A 199 -37.32 5.03 16.60
C LYS A 199 -37.66 3.54 16.77
N TYR A 200 -38.77 3.22 17.43
CA TYR A 200 -39.12 1.86 17.81
C TYR A 200 -40.48 1.38 17.27
N GLY A 201 -41.25 2.23 16.58
CA GLY A 201 -42.60 1.90 16.11
C GLY A 201 -42.66 0.74 15.11
N ASN A 202 -41.57 0.45 14.40
CA ASN A 202 -41.47 -0.72 13.50
C ASN A 202 -40.84 -1.95 14.18
N ASN A 203 -40.47 -1.88 15.47
CA ASN A 203 -39.90 -2.99 16.20
C ASN A 203 -41.01 -3.83 16.85
N LYS A 204 -41.20 -5.07 16.36
CA LYS A 204 -42.22 -6.02 16.85
C LYS A 204 -42.09 -6.44 18.33
N TYR A 205 -40.98 -6.08 18.99
CA TYR A 205 -40.72 -6.38 20.40
C TYR A 205 -40.78 -5.15 21.32
N ALA A 206 -41.07 -3.96 20.78
CA ALA A 206 -41.24 -2.74 21.56
C ALA A 206 -42.71 -2.61 22.00
N LYS A 207 -43.06 -3.29 23.10
CA LYS A 207 -44.21 -2.96 23.93
C LYS A 207 -43.76 -2.85 25.37
#